data_AF-X0Z980-F1
#
_entry.id   AF-X0Z980-F1
#
_cell.length_a   1.000
_cell.length_b   1.000
_cell.length_c   1.000
_cell.angle_alpha   90.00
_cell.angle_beta   90.00
_cell.angle_gamma   90.00
#
_symmetry.space_group_name_H-M   'P 1'
#
loop_
_entity.id
_entity.type
_entity.pdbx_description
1 polymer ?
#
loop_
_entity_poly.entity_id
_entity_poly.type
_entity_poly.pdbx_seq_one_letter_code
_entity_poly.pdbx_strand_id
1 'polypeptide(L)'
;MVMNEINAKKLLFMVADVLEDIGVEFFLKCGTLLGAVKEKKFMETDRVVDLAMLIENLIPVAKKIENRLVEKGMEVEVIDHRHKKPWDG
;
A
#
# COMPACT_ATOMS: atom_id res chain seq x y z
N MET A 1 -13.44 5.98 -15.90
CA MET A 1 -13.23 4.53 -15.64
C MET A 1 -13.48 4.29 -14.17
N VAL A 2 -14.39 3.38 -13.83
CA VAL A 2 -14.77 3.02 -12.45
C VAL A 2 -13.87 1.88 -11.98
N MET A 3 -13.54 1.85 -10.68
CA MET A 3 -12.79 0.75 -10.06
C MET A 3 -13.47 -0.61 -10.30
N ASN A 4 -12.70 -1.63 -10.69
CA ASN A 4 -13.17 -3.00 -10.60
C ASN A 4 -12.97 -3.51 -9.18
N GLU A 5 -14.05 -3.56 -8.39
CA GLU A 5 -14.00 -3.92 -6.97
C GLU A 5 -13.40 -5.30 -6.71
N ILE A 6 -13.66 -6.29 -7.57
CA ILE A 6 -13.13 -7.64 -7.43
C ILE A 6 -11.61 -7.63 -7.56
N ASN A 7 -11.08 -6.95 -8.57
CA ASN A 7 -9.64 -6.84 -8.77
C ASN A 7 -8.97 -6.00 -7.68
N ALA A 8 -9.63 -4.93 -7.21
CA ALA A 8 -9.14 -4.11 -6.09
C ALA A 8 -9.03 -4.91 -4.79
N LYS A 9 -10.04 -5.73 -4.46
CA LYS A 9 -10.00 -6.64 -3.29
C LYS A 9 -8.87 -7.65 -3.42
N LYS A 10 -8.72 -8.28 -4.59
CA LYS A 10 -7.64 -9.24 -4.84
C LYS A 10 -6.27 -8.58 -4.65
N LEU A 11 -6.07 -7.39 -5.21
CA LEU A 11 -4.81 -6.65 -5.04
C LEU A 11 -4.56 -6.31 -3.57
N LEU A 12 -5.57 -5.76 -2.88
CA LEU A 12 -5.49 -5.42 -1.46
C LEU A 12 -5.07 -6.63 -0.62
N PHE A 13 -5.74 -7.78 -0.78
CA PHE A 13 -5.42 -8.97 0.00
C PHE A 13 -4.06 -9.57 -0.37
N MET A 14 -3.68 -9.60 -1.65
CA MET A 14 -2.35 -10.09 -2.02
C MET A 14 -1.22 -9.24 -1.43
N VAL A 15 -1.39 -7.91 -1.39
CA VAL A 15 -0.39 -7.02 -0.76
C VAL A 15 -0.42 -7.19 0.74
N ALA A 16 -1.60 -7.25 1.37
CA ALA A 16 -1.76 -7.49 2.80
C ALA A 16 -1.06 -8.80 3.23
N ASP A 17 -1.31 -9.90 2.55
CA ASP A 17 -0.67 -11.20 2.82
C ASP A 17 0.86 -11.09 2.79
N VAL A 18 1.43 -10.36 1.83
CA VAL A 18 2.88 -10.15 1.74
C VAL A 18 3.41 -9.34 2.93
N LEU A 19 2.70 -8.30 3.34
CA LEU A 19 3.10 -7.47 4.48
C LEU A 19 2.98 -8.25 5.81
N GLU A 20 1.92 -9.03 5.97
CA GLU A 20 1.70 -9.91 7.14
C GLU A 20 2.76 -11.01 7.21
N ASP A 21 3.08 -11.67 6.10
CA ASP A 21 4.16 -12.68 6.00
C ASP A 21 5.53 -12.11 6.42
N ILE A 22 5.78 -10.83 6.14
CA ILE A 22 7.02 -10.14 6.50
C ILE A 22 7.01 -9.70 7.98
N GLY A 23 5.83 -9.62 8.59
CA GLY A 23 5.65 -9.14 9.96
C GLY A 23 5.69 -7.62 10.07
N VAL A 24 5.23 -6.90 9.05
CA VAL A 24 5.24 -5.43 9.04
C VAL A 24 3.82 -4.87 9.14
N GLU A 25 3.62 -3.95 10.08
CA GLU A 25 2.34 -3.31 10.30
C GLU A 25 2.02 -2.31 9.18
N PHE A 26 0.77 -2.32 8.75
CA PHE A 26 0.23 -1.38 7.75
C PHE A 26 -1.22 -1.02 8.09
N PHE A 27 -1.72 0.04 7.48
CA PHE A 27 -3.10 0.49 7.64
C PHE A 27 -3.66 1.04 6.32
N LEU A 28 -4.98 1.00 6.17
CA LEU A 28 -5.66 1.63 5.04
C LEU A 28 -5.48 3.14 5.11
N LYS A 29 -5.28 3.80 3.96
CA LYS A 29 -5.10 5.25 3.87
C LYS A 29 -6.07 5.89 2.86
N CYS A 30 -6.25 7.20 2.96
CA CYS A 30 -6.97 8.03 1.99
C CYS A 30 -8.38 7.48 1.63
N GLY A 31 -8.71 7.43 0.35
CA GLY A 31 -10.04 7.02 -0.14
C GLY A 31 -10.37 5.56 0.18
N THR A 32 -9.34 4.70 0.22
CA THR A 32 -9.49 3.29 0.62
C THR A 32 -9.99 3.17 2.06
N LEU A 33 -9.39 3.91 3.01
CA LEU A 33 -9.86 3.95 4.39
C LEU A 33 -11.27 4.55 4.49
N LEU A 34 -11.51 5.67 3.81
CA LEU A 34 -12.78 6.37 3.85
C LEU A 34 -13.93 5.47 3.37
N GLY A 35 -13.76 4.79 2.25
CA GLY A 35 -14.74 3.85 1.72
C GLY A 35 -15.00 2.71 2.69
N ALA A 36 -13.95 2.12 3.26
CA ALA A 36 -14.06 1.02 4.23
C ALA A 36 -14.85 1.43 5.49
N VAL A 37 -14.67 2.66 5.98
CA VAL A 37 -15.40 3.15 7.15
C VAL A 37 -16.83 3.53 6.82
N LYS A 38 -17.02 4.37 5.79
CA LYS A 38 -18.28 5.04 5.45
C LYS A 38 -19.26 4.12 4.72
N GLU A 39 -18.80 3.42 3.69
CA GLU A 39 -19.67 2.68 2.76
C GLU A 39 -19.49 1.17 2.88
N LYS A 40 -18.50 0.70 3.66
CA LYS A 40 -18.11 -0.72 3.74
C LYS A 40 -17.70 -1.32 2.38
N LYS A 41 -17.25 -0.46 1.46
CA LYS A 41 -16.78 -0.79 0.10
C LYS A 41 -15.74 0.22 -0.36
N PHE A 42 -15.12 -0.01 -1.52
CA PHE A 42 -14.29 1.02 -2.17
C PHE A 42 -15.19 2.16 -2.68
N MET A 43 -14.68 3.39 -2.64
CA MET A 43 -15.37 4.54 -3.22
C MET A 43 -15.42 4.38 -4.75
N GLU A 44 -16.58 4.63 -5.38
CA GLU A 44 -16.76 4.46 -6.83
C GLU A 44 -15.89 5.39 -7.67
N THR A 45 -15.50 6.54 -7.09
CA THR A 45 -14.61 7.52 -7.70
C THR A 45 -13.13 7.16 -7.59
N ASP A 46 -12.76 6.24 -6.70
CA ASP A 46 -11.37 5.85 -6.50
C ASP A 46 -10.89 4.96 -7.65
N ARG A 47 -9.58 5.00 -7.89
CA ARG A 47 -8.92 4.20 -8.95
C ARG A 47 -7.73 3.42 -8.45
N VAL A 48 -7.37 3.60 -7.18
CA VAL A 48 -6.19 3.03 -6.54
C VAL A 48 -6.56 2.45 -5.18
N VAL A 49 -5.71 1.55 -4.69
CA VAL A 49 -5.77 1.04 -3.32
C VAL A 49 -4.61 1.68 -2.56
N ASP A 50 -4.91 2.33 -1.44
CA ASP A 50 -3.93 3.05 -0.63
C ASP A 50 -3.69 2.30 0.69
N LEU A 51 -2.45 1.86 0.88
CA LEU A 51 -1.92 1.36 2.15
C LEU A 51 -0.80 2.29 2.62
N ALA A 52 -0.64 2.39 3.93
CA ALA A 52 0.45 3.13 4.54
C ALA A 52 1.05 2.38 5.71
N MET A 53 2.27 2.80 6.04
CA MET A 53 3.14 2.17 7.02
C MET A 53 3.94 3.28 7.71
N LEU A 54 4.36 3.04 8.94
CA LEU A 54 5.32 3.91 9.60
C LEU A 54 6.71 3.73 8.95
N ILE A 55 7.45 4.82 8.78
CA ILE A 55 8.70 4.80 8.00
C ILE A 55 9.79 3.99 8.72
N GLU A 56 9.79 4.02 10.05
CA GLU A 56 10.66 3.22 10.92
C GLU A 56 10.41 1.72 10.76
N ASN A 57 9.18 1.31 10.42
CA ASN A 57 8.83 -0.07 10.16
C ASN A 57 9.13 -0.46 8.71
N LEU A 58 9.00 0.48 7.76
CA LEU A 58 9.22 0.24 6.34
C LEU A 58 10.71 0.13 5.98
N ILE A 59 11.53 1.09 6.40
CA ILE A 59 12.94 1.21 5.95
C ILE A 59 13.73 -0.10 6.12
N PRO A 60 13.66 -0.81 7.26
CA PRO A 60 14.44 -2.03 7.46
C PRO A 60 14.06 -3.18 6.50
N VAL A 61 12.82 -3.20 5.99
CA VAL A 61 12.27 -4.31 5.20
C VAL A 61 11.86 -3.93 3.79
N ALA A 62 12.05 -2.68 3.36
CA ALA A 62 11.58 -2.18 2.07
C ALA A 62 12.02 -3.06 0.88
N LYS A 63 13.28 -3.47 0.84
CA LYS A 63 13.79 -4.35 -0.22
C LYS A 63 13.20 -5.76 -0.16
N LYS A 64 12.92 -6.26 1.04
CA LYS A 64 12.27 -7.56 1.24
C LYS A 64 10.82 -7.51 0.73
N ILE A 65 10.09 -6.43 1.01
CA ILE A 65 8.73 -6.21 0.48
C ILE A 65 8.76 -6.20 -1.04
N GLU A 66 9.64 -5.38 -1.64
CA GLU A 66 9.80 -5.29 -3.10
C GLU A 66 10.04 -6.67 -3.73
N ASN A 67 11.01 -7.43 -3.23
CA ASN A 67 11.33 -8.76 -3.75
C ASN A 67 10.12 -9.72 -3.65
N ARG A 68 9.40 -9.71 -2.52
CA ARG A 68 8.23 -10.59 -2.32
C ARG A 68 7.06 -10.25 -3.23
N LEU A 69 6.85 -8.97 -3.53
CA LEU A 69 5.84 -8.54 -4.50
C LEU A 69 6.22 -8.97 -5.93
N VAL A 70 7.49 -8.85 -6.30
CA VAL A 70 8.00 -9.32 -7.60
C VAL A 70 7.90 -10.85 -7.72
N GLU A 71 8.22 -11.61 -6.67
CA GLU A 71 8.02 -13.08 -6.61
C GLU A 71 6.56 -13.49 -6.83
N LYS A 72 5.60 -12.64 -6.43
CA LYS A 72 4.16 -12.83 -6.68
C LYS A 72 3.73 -12.39 -8.09
N GLY A 73 4.65 -11.96 -8.94
CA GLY A 73 4.41 -11.54 -10.32
C GLY A 73 3.94 -10.09 -10.46
N MET A 74 4.14 -9.25 -9.43
CA MET A 74 3.81 -7.82 -9.51
C MET A 74 4.97 -7.01 -10.07
N GLU A 75 4.64 -6.00 -10.88
CA GLU A 75 5.58 -4.93 -11.22
C GLU A 75 5.63 -3.93 -10.06
N VAL A 76 6.83 -3.56 -9.62
CA VAL A 76 7.03 -2.65 -8.49
C VAL A 76 7.88 -1.46 -8.94
N GLU A 77 7.36 -0.25 -8.72
CA GLU A 77 8.10 1.00 -8.86
C GLU A 77 8.38 1.58 -7.47
N VAL A 78 9.64 1.90 -7.18
CA VAL A 78 10.05 2.53 -5.93
C VAL A 78 10.29 4.01 -6.17
N ILE A 79 9.47 4.86 -5.54
CA ILE A 79 9.60 6.31 -5.60
C ILE A 79 10.12 6.82 -4.25
N ASP A 80 11.31 7.42 -4.26
CA ASP A 80 11.95 7.94 -3.05
C ASP A 80 11.78 9.47 -2.96
N HIS A 81 10.85 9.89 -2.09
CA HIS A 81 10.59 11.29 -1.78
C HIS A 81 11.33 11.79 -0.53
N ARG A 82 12.30 11.04 0.02
CA ARG A 82 13.06 11.50 1.17
C ARG A 82 13.76 12.82 0.84
N HIS A 83 13.59 13.79 1.73
CA HIS A 83 14.29 15.07 1.61
C HIS A 83 15.80 14.82 1.64
N LYS A 84 16.49 15.20 0.56
CA LYS A 84 17.96 15.16 0.50
C LYS A 84 18.60 16.27 1.34
N LYS A 85 17.82 17.29 1.69
CA LYS A 85 18.24 18.40 2.55
C LYS A 85 17.80 18.11 3.99
N PRO A 86 18.63 18.44 4.99
CA PRO A 86 18.19 18.48 6.37
C PRO A 86 16.99 19.41 6.50
N TRP A 87 16.09 19.12 7.44
CA TRP A 87 15.09 20.10 7.86
C TRP A 87 15.81 21.29 8.51
N ASP A 88 15.61 22.48 7.96
CA ASP A 88 16.31 23.72 8.31
C ASP A 88 15.47 24.69 9.17
N GLY A 89 14.26 24.28 9.58
CA GLY A 89 13.34 25.11 10.37
C GLY A 89 12.13 25.53 9.55
#